data_AF-A0A7X9UFH4-F1
#
_entry.id   AF-A0A7X9UFH4-F1
#
_cell.length_a   1.000
_cell.length_b   1.000
_cell.length_c   1.000
_cell.angle_alpha   90.00
_cell.angle_beta   90.00
_cell.angle_gamma   90.00
#
_symmetry.space_group_name_H-M   'P 1'
#
loop_
_entity.id
_entity.type
_entity.pdbx_description
1 polymer ?
#
loop_
_entity_poly.entity_id
_entity_poly.type
_entity_poly.pdbx_seq_one_letter_code
_entity_poly.pdbx_strand_id
1 'polypeptide(L)'
;MTLLNLFHEKPTKLWSERMIEGGDEIFTEERLLMSDKALDIFLNQLIVVQETKHPKHIMKAVEEVVVTFNEMNEENGYFIETMEREELADFIDKAARLAGLDIEEDEDITEEWREW
;
A
#
# COMPACT_ATOMS: atom_id res chain seq x y z
N MET A 1 8.60 9.13 12.86
CA MET A 1 8.13 8.98 11.47
C MET A 1 6.68 9.44 11.42
N THR A 2 6.24 10.07 10.32
CA THR A 2 4.87 10.60 10.14
C THR A 2 4.28 10.09 8.83
N LEU A 3 2.96 10.24 8.62
CA LEU A 3 2.31 9.92 7.34
C LEU A 3 2.94 10.69 6.16
N LEU A 4 3.35 11.95 6.38
CA LEU A 4 4.02 12.75 5.34
C LEU A 4 5.38 12.17 4.93
N ASN A 5 6.09 11.49 5.83
CA ASN A 5 7.35 10.82 5.47
C ASN A 5 7.11 9.63 4.54
N LEU A 6 5.95 8.97 4.63
CA LEU A 6 5.67 7.76 3.85
C LEU A 6 5.56 8.02 2.35
N PHE A 7 5.28 9.25 1.91
CA PHE A 7 5.31 9.61 0.48
C PHE A 7 6.68 9.35 -0.18
N HIS A 8 7.75 9.31 0.60
CA HIS A 8 9.11 9.03 0.13
C HIS A 8 9.60 7.60 0.42
N GLU A 9 8.77 6.79 1.08
CA GLU A 9 9.08 5.43 1.52
C GLU A 9 8.08 4.40 0.96
N LYS A 10 7.38 4.75 -0.12
CA LYS A 10 6.45 3.84 -0.79
C LYS A 10 7.21 2.63 -1.36
N PRO A 11 6.60 1.42 -1.34
CA PRO A 11 7.22 0.21 -1.89
C PRO A 11 7.54 0.33 -3.39
N THR A 12 6.83 1.18 -4.13
CA THR A 12 7.14 1.53 -5.53
C THR A 12 8.57 1.99 -5.76
N LYS A 13 9.23 2.55 -4.73
CA LYS A 13 10.65 2.88 -4.80
C LYS A 13 11.53 1.62 -4.94
N LEU A 14 11.29 0.62 -4.10
CA LEU A 14 12.02 -0.67 -4.16
C LEU A 14 11.73 -1.37 -5.47
N TRP A 15 10.49 -1.34 -5.94
CA TRP A 15 10.08 -1.94 -7.22
C TRP A 15 10.78 -1.27 -8.39
N SER A 16 10.88 0.06 -8.38
CA SER A 16 11.60 0.81 -9.40
C SER A 16 13.11 0.52 -9.37
N GLU A 17 13.71 0.38 -8.19
CA GLU A 17 15.12 0.01 -8.05
C GLU A 17 15.37 -1.39 -8.62
N ARG A 18 14.48 -2.36 -8.32
CA ARG A 18 14.55 -3.73 -8.86
C ARG A 18 14.34 -3.77 -10.38
N MET A 19 13.44 -2.95 -10.92
CA MET A 19 13.26 -2.78 -12.37
C MET A 19 14.53 -2.24 -13.05
N ILE A 20 15.12 -1.17 -12.52
CA ILE A 20 16.26 -0.48 -13.15
C ILE A 20 17.57 -1.27 -12.98
N GLU A 21 17.85 -1.76 -11.77
CA GLU A 21 19.15 -2.37 -11.43
C GLU A 21 19.12 -3.90 -11.57
N GLY A 22 17.99 -4.52 -11.21
CA GLY A 22 17.80 -5.97 -11.26
C GLY A 22 17.37 -6.50 -12.63
N GLY A 23 16.92 -5.62 -13.53
CA GLY A 23 16.34 -6.00 -14.82
C GLY A 23 15.00 -6.73 -14.67
N ASP A 24 14.27 -6.43 -13.59
CA ASP A 24 12.94 -6.99 -13.35
C ASP A 24 11.96 -6.54 -14.44
N GLU A 25 11.43 -7.49 -15.22
CA GLU A 25 10.47 -7.25 -16.29
C GLU A 25 9.00 -7.28 -15.80
N ILE A 26 8.77 -7.61 -14.52
CA ILE A 26 7.43 -7.62 -13.91
C ILE A 26 6.93 -6.18 -13.71
N PHE A 27 7.81 -5.22 -13.46
CA PHE A 27 7.41 -3.82 -13.36
C PHE A 27 7.62 -3.05 -14.66
N THR A 28 6.65 -2.20 -14.96
CA THR A 28 6.74 -1.17 -16.01
C THR A 28 6.55 0.20 -15.38
N GLU A 29 6.95 1.27 -16.07
CA GLU A 29 6.69 2.64 -15.62
C GLU A 29 5.20 2.88 -15.35
N GLU A 30 4.31 2.28 -16.16
CA GLU A 30 2.86 2.35 -15.98
C GLU A 30 2.41 1.66 -14.70
N ARG A 31 2.88 0.42 -14.44
CA ARG A 31 2.60 -0.35 -13.21
C ARG A 31 3.10 0.35 -11.95
N LEU A 32 4.26 1.01 -12.03
CA LEU A 32 4.79 1.80 -10.93
C LEU A 32 3.93 3.04 -10.69
N LEU A 33 3.57 3.80 -11.73
CA LEU A 33 2.78 5.02 -11.61
C LEU A 33 1.37 4.77 -11.05
N MET A 34 0.69 3.72 -11.50
CA MET A 34 -0.64 3.35 -10.98
C MET A 34 -0.58 2.98 -9.50
N SER A 35 0.40 2.18 -9.11
CA SER A 35 0.61 1.76 -7.71
C SER A 35 0.96 2.97 -6.84
N ASP A 36 1.81 3.85 -7.33
CA ASP A 36 2.24 5.06 -6.63
C ASP A 36 1.07 6.00 -6.33
N LYS A 37 0.17 6.13 -7.31
CA LYS A 37 -1.06 6.92 -7.20
C LYS A 37 -2.07 6.30 -6.24
N ALA A 38 -2.25 4.98 -6.26
CA ALA A 38 -3.12 4.30 -5.30
C ALA A 38 -2.65 4.53 -3.85
N LEU A 39 -1.35 4.42 -3.62
CA LEU A 39 -0.73 4.68 -2.33
C LEU A 39 -0.82 6.17 -1.92
N ASP A 40 -0.71 7.11 -2.87
CA ASP A 40 -0.92 8.53 -2.58
C ASP A 40 -2.36 8.80 -2.12
N ILE A 41 -3.34 8.21 -2.78
CA ILE A 41 -4.77 8.35 -2.39
C ILE A 41 -4.96 7.83 -0.97
N PHE A 42 -4.45 6.63 -0.69
CA PHE A 42 -4.49 6.03 0.64
C PHE A 42 -3.85 6.92 1.71
N LEU A 43 -2.63 7.41 1.50
CA LEU A 43 -1.96 8.29 2.46
C LEU A 43 -2.74 9.60 2.69
N ASN A 44 -3.31 10.18 1.63
CA ASN A 44 -4.12 11.38 1.76
C ASN A 44 -5.41 11.12 2.55
N GLN A 45 -6.07 9.99 2.35
CA GLN A 45 -7.23 9.58 3.15
C GLN A 45 -6.84 9.44 4.63
N LEU A 46 -5.72 8.79 4.92
CA LEU A 46 -5.21 8.63 6.28
C LEU A 46 -4.91 9.98 6.95
N ILE A 47 -4.30 10.93 6.23
CA ILE A 47 -4.04 12.29 6.74
C ILE A 47 -5.33 12.98 7.11
N VAL A 48 -6.39 12.88 6.29
CA VAL A 48 -7.69 13.50 6.57
C VAL A 48 -8.34 12.90 7.82
N VAL A 49 -8.24 11.59 8.04
CA VAL A 49 -8.92 10.92 9.16
C VAL A 49 -8.07 10.90 10.44
N GLN A 50 -6.76 11.16 10.35
CA GLN A 50 -5.80 11.13 11.46
C GLN A 50 -6.19 12.03 12.63
N GLU A 51 -6.83 13.19 12.39
CA GLU A 51 -7.28 14.08 13.46
C GLU A 51 -8.30 13.41 14.39
N THR A 52 -9.16 12.58 13.82
CA THR A 52 -10.22 11.87 14.56
C THR A 52 -9.79 10.51 15.08
N LYS A 53 -8.74 9.92 14.48
CA LYS A 53 -8.24 8.56 14.75
C LYS A 53 -9.35 7.51 14.74
N HIS A 54 -10.40 7.72 13.95
CA HIS A 54 -11.59 6.89 14.01
C HIS A 54 -11.31 5.54 13.34
N PRO A 55 -11.25 4.41 14.08
CA PRO A 55 -10.73 3.14 13.55
C PRO A 55 -11.45 2.68 12.28
N LYS A 56 -12.78 2.86 12.23
CA LYS A 56 -13.58 2.49 11.06
C LYS A 56 -13.19 3.24 9.78
N HIS A 57 -12.78 4.50 9.89
CA HIS A 57 -12.37 5.27 8.71
C HIS A 57 -10.97 4.88 8.25
N ILE A 58 -10.08 4.52 9.18
CA ILE A 58 -8.76 4.00 8.85
C ILE A 58 -8.90 2.63 8.16
N MET A 59 -9.67 1.71 8.74
CA MET A 59 -9.93 0.40 8.12
C MET A 59 -10.63 0.52 6.76
N LYS A 60 -11.50 1.52 6.57
CA LYS A 60 -12.11 1.79 5.27
C LYS A 60 -11.07 2.18 4.22
N ALA A 61 -10.10 3.04 4.57
CA ALA A 61 -9.00 3.38 3.67
C ALA A 61 -8.11 2.18 3.36
N VAL A 62 -7.92 1.27 4.33
CA VAL A 62 -7.19 0.00 4.16
C VAL A 62 -7.91 -0.92 3.19
N GLU A 63 -9.21 -1.16 3.38
CA GLU A 63 -10.05 -1.93 2.46
C GLU A 63 -9.97 -1.36 1.04
N GLU A 64 -10.18 -0.05 0.89
CA GLU A 64 -10.19 0.61 -0.42
C GLU A 64 -8.85 0.49 -1.14
N VAL A 65 -7.74 0.69 -0.43
CA VAL A 65 -6.42 0.52 -1.04
C VAL A 65 -6.17 -0.92 -1.44
N VAL A 66 -6.49 -1.92 -0.62
CA VAL A 66 -6.30 -3.35 -0.94
C VAL A 66 -7.15 -3.76 -2.15
N VAL A 67 -8.44 -3.40 -2.17
CA VAL A 67 -9.36 -3.73 -3.27
C VAL A 67 -8.89 -3.10 -4.58
N THR A 68 -8.49 -1.83 -4.56
CA THR A 68 -7.95 -1.13 -5.75
C THR A 68 -6.79 -1.93 -6.35
N PHE A 69 -6.01 -2.57 -5.50
CA PHE A 69 -4.74 -3.19 -5.80
C PHE A 69 -4.95 -4.64 -6.27
N ASN A 70 -5.97 -5.34 -5.76
CA ASN A 70 -6.50 -6.57 -6.36
C ASN A 70 -6.97 -6.33 -7.80
N GLU A 71 -7.81 -5.30 -8.01
CA GLU A 71 -8.34 -4.94 -9.33
C GLU A 71 -7.21 -4.60 -10.31
N MET A 72 -6.28 -3.75 -9.87
CA MET A 72 -5.08 -3.41 -10.63
C MET A 72 -4.24 -4.64 -10.99
N ASN A 73 -4.09 -5.59 -10.06
CA ASN A 73 -3.33 -6.80 -10.28
C ASN A 73 -3.97 -7.68 -11.37
N GLU A 74 -5.29 -7.89 -11.28
CA GLU A 74 -6.06 -8.67 -12.28
C GLU A 74 -6.02 -8.01 -13.67
N GLU A 75 -6.27 -6.70 -13.75
CA GLU A 75 -6.33 -5.96 -15.02
C GLU A 75 -4.97 -5.87 -15.73
N ASN A 76 -3.88 -5.98 -14.97
CA ASN A 76 -2.52 -5.79 -15.50
C ASN A 76 -1.70 -7.08 -15.52
N GLY A 77 -2.36 -8.25 -15.55
CA GLY A 77 -1.71 -9.53 -15.81
C GLY A 77 -0.89 -10.07 -14.64
N TYR A 78 -1.37 -9.83 -13.41
CA TYR A 78 -0.84 -10.38 -12.14
C TYR A 78 0.64 -10.04 -11.90
N PHE A 79 0.93 -8.78 -11.61
CA PHE A 79 2.30 -8.26 -11.37
C PHE A 79 2.67 -8.15 -9.89
N ILE A 80 1.72 -8.35 -8.97
CA ILE A 80 1.99 -8.43 -7.52
C ILE A 80 2.30 -9.89 -7.18
N GLU A 81 3.55 -10.19 -6.86
CA GLU A 81 3.96 -11.50 -6.38
C GLU A 81 4.11 -11.52 -4.85
N THR A 82 4.71 -12.59 -4.31
CA THR A 82 4.85 -12.78 -2.85
C THR A 82 5.63 -11.64 -2.20
N MET A 83 6.67 -11.13 -2.86
CA MET A 83 7.52 -10.06 -2.31
C MET A 83 6.79 -8.72 -2.28
N GLU A 84 6.14 -8.33 -3.38
CA GLU A 84 5.39 -7.08 -3.50
C GLU A 84 4.23 -7.05 -2.52
N ARG A 85 3.58 -8.21 -2.33
CA ARG A 85 2.50 -8.38 -1.36
C ARG A 85 2.97 -8.11 0.06
N GLU A 86 4.10 -8.68 0.47
CA GLU A 86 4.65 -8.45 1.82
C GLU A 86 5.05 -6.99 1.99
N GLU A 87 5.72 -6.39 1.00
CA GLU A 87 6.11 -4.97 1.03
C GLU A 87 4.88 -4.02 1.07
N LEU A 88 3.79 -4.38 0.39
CA LEU A 88 2.52 -3.63 0.44
C LEU A 88 1.83 -3.75 1.79
N ALA A 89 1.72 -4.97 2.33
CA ALA A 89 1.10 -5.23 3.62
C ALA A 89 1.81 -4.46 4.72
N ASP A 90 3.14 -4.58 4.79
CA ASP A 90 3.98 -3.88 5.76
C ASP A 90 3.81 -2.35 5.67
N PHE A 91 3.73 -1.82 4.44
CA PHE A 91 3.53 -0.39 4.22
C PHE A 91 2.14 0.07 4.69
N ILE A 92 1.08 -0.67 4.36
CA ILE A 92 -0.30 -0.34 4.71
C ILE A 92 -0.48 -0.38 6.23
N ASP A 93 0.04 -1.43 6.89
CA ASP A 93 0.01 -1.57 8.35
C ASP A 93 0.73 -0.42 9.04
N LYS A 94 1.95 -0.12 8.60
CA LYS A 94 2.75 1.00 9.12
C LYS A 94 1.99 2.33 8.97
N ALA A 95 1.34 2.56 7.84
CA ALA A 95 0.56 3.77 7.60
C ALA A 95 -0.67 3.84 8.51
N ALA A 96 -1.42 2.74 8.65
CA ALA A 96 -2.60 2.67 9.52
C ALA A 96 -2.23 2.93 11.00
N ARG A 97 -1.13 2.36 11.49
CA ARG A 97 -0.59 2.64 12.83
C ARG A 97 -0.23 4.11 13.02
N LEU A 98 0.41 4.73 12.01
CA LEU A 98 0.73 6.17 12.04
C LEU A 98 -0.50 7.08 11.97
N ALA A 99 -1.60 6.61 11.36
CA ALA A 99 -2.90 7.28 11.39
C ALA A 99 -3.60 7.17 12.77
N GLY A 100 -3.09 6.30 13.65
CA GLY A 100 -3.56 6.13 15.01
C GLY A 100 -4.44 4.90 15.24
N LEU A 101 -4.42 3.93 14.31
CA LEU A 101 -5.06 2.63 14.53
C LEU A 101 -4.24 1.81 15.52
N ASP A 102 -4.92 1.23 16.51
CA ASP A 102 -4.35 0.32 17.50
C ASP A 102 -4.57 -1.11 17.00
N ILE A 103 -3.47 -1.80 16.71
CA ILE A 103 -3.40 -3.11 16.01
C ILE A 103 -2.38 -3.95 16.77
N GLU A 104 -2.62 -5.24 16.97
CA GLU A 104 -1.61 -6.13 17.57
C GLU A 104 -0.36 -6.23 16.68
N GLU A 105 0.84 -6.47 17.23
CA GLU A 105 2.09 -6.43 16.45
C GLU A 105 2.11 -7.40 15.26
N ASP A 106 1.42 -8.54 15.36
CA ASP A 106 1.40 -9.62 14.37
C ASP A 106 0.10 -9.67 13.54
N GLU A 107 -0.79 -8.68 13.68
CA GLU A 107 -2.06 -8.65 12.95
C GLU A 107 -1.89 -7.95 11.59
N ASP A 108 -2.13 -8.72 10.51
CA ASP A 108 -2.18 -8.23 9.13
C ASP A 108 -3.59 -7.73 8.82
N ILE A 109 -3.78 -6.41 8.91
CA ILE A 109 -5.09 -5.78 8.71
C ILE A 109 -5.55 -5.78 7.26
N THR A 110 -4.73 -6.26 6.33
CA THR A 110 -5.07 -6.33 4.90
C THR A 110 -5.60 -7.72 4.49
N GLU A 111 -5.42 -8.75 5.34
CA GLU A 111 -5.76 -10.15 5.04
C GLU A 111 -7.23 -10.32 4.64
N GLU A 112 -8.15 -9.60 5.28
CA GLU A 112 -9.61 -9.73 5.05
C GLU A 112 -10.02 -9.47 3.59
N TRP A 113 -9.34 -8.57 2.90
CA TRP A 113 -9.74 -8.11 1.55
C TRP A 113 -8.81 -8.58 0.45
N ARG A 114 -7.79 -9.35 0.79
CA ARG A 114 -6.69 -9.66 -0.12
C ARG A 114 -7.08 -10.78 -1.11
N GLU A 115 -6.90 -10.55 -2.41
CA GLU A 115 -7.23 -11.53 -3.46
C GLU A 115 -6.07 -11.92 -4.40
N TRP A 116 -4.95 -11.20 -4.34
CA TRP A 116 -3.78 -11.43 -5.21
C TRP A 116 -2.91 -12.64 -4.85
#